data_AF-A1CC18-F1
#
_entry.id   AF-A1CC18-F1
#
_cell.length_a   1.000
_cell.length_b   1.000
_cell.length_c   1.000
_cell.angle_alpha   90.00
_cell.angle_beta   90.00
_cell.angle_gamma   90.00
#
_symmetry.space_group_name_H-M   'P 1'
#
loop_
_entity.id
_entity.type
_entity.pdbx_description
1 polymer ?
#
loop_
_entity_poly.entity_id
_entity_poly.type
_entity_poly.pdbx_seq_one_letter_code
_entity_poly.pdbx_strand_id
1 'polypeptide(L)'
;MAESPVPMTLGKKMDVEEQMAALIDKYSGHFKSHEPQEHPADGEYVVITDATSTLGVHLVAQLVRMKQVRTVFCLVRTPSKYMASFEVQCRLLTHGLWYDISVEDGKKIIAFPADLSNPHLLGMGDDAYGQLRRFATVIIHCDWMSDPNAPLASFEWCIASTRRLLDLCLDTERPELARFCFCSSVRTVMHTLGDVAPEALPGSFSCADYSGDAQSKLVAEHIVHRAGQGTKLRTCVVRTQENLGDLSFAGTRGDDSVADILREGKKIHALPSLDATIKWDRADVIATSVIQLTLSPNVTGIFNVVNPTFIHWGYGLLPLLHRFGSQFQILSVDEWEHRLRESTPNRTTSLKLELEECDGHGNTEFAYDTRKAQAYAPALRQGSGLDEQAVTRLLADLDLRLPGTSVSLLDTHRTVFILAGPSGCGKSTTGKDICERFKLPMIEGDDIHSPASRRKMANRIPLTDDDRWGWLAHLRGAVMNRLQNTEAPGIVVTCSALRTVYRDQLRHLSRLFDEPVQVVFLMLSIRDGKQLQDRLEKRSTDEGHYMSSTMVPSQLQVFEDPDPLETDVIVVNAARPKEVVLENVMDVVNEILSLPSQSVM
;
A
#
# COMPACT_ATOMS: atom_id res chain seq x y z
N MET A 1 1.39 -33.19 -65.00
CA MET A 1 0.71 -33.47 -63.72
C MET A 1 1.34 -32.54 -62.70
N ALA A 2 0.69 -31.43 -62.40
CA ALA A 2 1.12 -30.50 -61.35
C ALA A 2 0.14 -30.69 -60.19
N GLU A 3 0.65 -31.09 -59.04
CA GLU A 3 -0.11 -31.32 -57.83
C GLU A 3 -0.73 -30.01 -57.34
N SER A 4 -2.04 -30.06 -57.05
CA SER A 4 -2.78 -28.99 -56.37
C SER A 4 -2.25 -28.84 -54.94
N PRO A 5 -2.04 -27.62 -54.43
CA PRO A 5 -1.66 -27.44 -53.04
C PRO A 5 -2.83 -27.84 -52.13
N VAL A 6 -2.53 -28.68 -51.13
CA VAL A 6 -3.42 -29.07 -50.05
C VAL A 6 -3.74 -27.82 -49.21
N PRO A 7 -5.01 -27.51 -48.89
CA PRO A 7 -5.33 -26.37 -48.03
C PRO A 7 -4.77 -26.63 -46.63
N MET A 8 -3.90 -25.73 -46.15
CA MET A 8 -3.57 -25.68 -44.73
C MET A 8 -4.85 -25.41 -43.95
N THR A 9 -5.28 -26.37 -43.15
CA THR A 9 -6.30 -26.19 -42.12
C THR A 9 -5.85 -25.08 -41.17
N LEU A 10 -6.51 -23.91 -41.22
CA LEU A 10 -6.44 -22.93 -40.14
C LEU A 10 -6.84 -23.64 -38.85
N GLY A 11 -5.92 -23.72 -37.89
CA GLY A 11 -6.22 -24.20 -36.54
C GLY A 11 -7.38 -23.39 -35.97
N LYS A 12 -8.48 -24.07 -35.62
CA LYS A 12 -9.66 -23.46 -35.01
C LYS A 12 -9.20 -22.79 -33.71
N LYS A 13 -9.32 -21.45 -33.62
CA LYS A 13 -9.03 -20.70 -32.40
C LYS A 13 -9.98 -21.23 -31.32
N MET A 14 -9.42 -21.73 -30.22
CA MET A 14 -10.15 -22.32 -29.11
C MET A 14 -11.12 -21.29 -28.53
N ASP A 15 -12.33 -21.71 -28.18
CA ASP A 15 -13.34 -20.80 -27.61
C ASP A 15 -12.86 -20.24 -26.26
N VAL A 16 -13.32 -19.06 -25.86
CA VAL A 16 -12.83 -18.43 -24.62
C VAL A 16 -13.26 -19.23 -23.38
N GLU A 17 -14.45 -19.84 -23.41
CA GLU A 17 -14.92 -20.69 -22.32
C GLU A 17 -14.10 -21.99 -22.22
N GLU A 18 -13.69 -22.54 -23.36
CA GLU A 18 -12.77 -23.68 -23.44
C GLU A 18 -11.37 -23.30 -22.88
N GLN A 19 -10.90 -22.07 -23.15
CA GLN A 19 -9.65 -21.55 -22.56
C GLN A 19 -9.75 -21.40 -21.04
N MET A 20 -10.87 -20.85 -20.55
CA MET A 20 -11.12 -20.74 -19.12
C MET A 20 -11.13 -22.12 -18.45
N ALA A 21 -11.86 -23.08 -19.01
CA ALA A 21 -11.87 -24.46 -18.52
C ALA A 21 -10.47 -25.08 -18.47
N ALA A 22 -9.69 -24.92 -19.54
CA ALA A 22 -8.33 -25.44 -19.62
C ALA A 22 -7.39 -24.82 -18.57
N LEU A 23 -7.51 -23.51 -18.30
CA LEU A 23 -6.74 -22.84 -17.25
C LEU A 23 -7.14 -23.34 -15.86
N ILE A 24 -8.43 -23.50 -15.60
CA ILE A 24 -8.91 -24.06 -14.33
C ILE A 24 -8.31 -25.45 -14.11
N ASP A 25 -8.36 -26.33 -15.11
CA ASP A 25 -7.82 -27.69 -15.00
C ASP A 25 -6.30 -27.69 -14.82
N LYS A 26 -5.58 -26.81 -15.54
CA LYS A 26 -4.13 -26.64 -15.41
C LYS A 26 -3.71 -26.25 -13.99
N TYR A 27 -4.44 -25.34 -13.34
CA TYR A 27 -4.03 -24.76 -12.05
C TYR A 27 -4.74 -25.38 -10.82
N SER A 28 -5.73 -26.25 -11.01
CA SER A 28 -6.47 -26.90 -9.89
C SER A 28 -5.99 -28.31 -9.55
N GLY A 29 -4.98 -28.85 -10.23
CA GLY A 29 -4.47 -30.20 -9.97
C GLY A 29 -3.42 -30.25 -8.85
N HIS A 30 -3.34 -31.38 -8.13
CA HIS A 30 -2.23 -31.71 -7.22
C HIS A 30 -1.94 -30.67 -6.11
N PHE A 31 -2.92 -30.37 -5.25
CA PHE A 31 -2.64 -29.58 -4.03
C PHE A 31 -1.81 -30.38 -3.04
N LYS A 32 -0.85 -29.71 -2.40
CA LYS A 32 -0.02 -30.31 -1.34
C LYS A 32 -0.85 -30.57 -0.09
N SER A 33 -0.41 -31.55 0.70
CA SER A 33 -0.94 -31.74 2.06
C SER A 33 -0.13 -30.91 3.03
N HIS A 34 -0.81 -30.19 3.90
CA HIS A 34 -0.18 -29.43 4.97
C HIS A 34 0.32 -30.37 6.07
N GLU A 35 1.52 -30.09 6.55
CA GLU A 35 2.16 -30.79 7.67
C GLU A 35 2.12 -29.86 8.90
N PRO A 36 1.26 -30.14 9.89
CA PRO A 36 1.16 -29.30 11.08
C PRO A 36 2.49 -29.23 11.84
N GLN A 37 2.90 -28.02 12.19
CA GLN A 37 4.11 -27.77 12.99
C GLN A 37 3.79 -26.95 14.23
N GLU A 38 4.43 -27.27 15.35
CA GLU A 38 4.30 -26.44 16.56
C GLU A 38 4.86 -25.05 16.30
N HIS A 39 4.08 -24.01 16.62
CA HIS A 39 4.50 -22.63 16.45
C HIS A 39 4.18 -21.81 17.71
N PRO A 40 5.16 -21.12 18.32
CA PRO A 40 4.97 -20.44 19.61
C PRO A 40 4.23 -19.11 19.50
N ALA A 41 4.19 -18.49 18.31
CA ALA A 41 3.57 -17.17 18.14
C ALA A 41 2.03 -17.26 18.09
N ASP A 42 1.37 -16.37 18.83
CA ASP A 42 -0.09 -16.23 18.89
C ASP A 42 -0.60 -15.13 17.96
N GLY A 43 -1.93 -15.03 17.82
CA GLY A 43 -2.58 -13.99 17.03
C GLY A 43 -2.45 -14.17 15.51
N GLU A 44 -2.78 -13.12 14.79
CA GLU A 44 -2.93 -13.10 13.34
C GLU A 44 -1.75 -12.38 12.66
N TYR A 45 -1.26 -12.99 11.59
CA TYR A 45 -0.22 -12.51 10.71
C TYR A 45 -0.81 -12.50 9.29
N VAL A 46 -1.24 -11.32 8.85
CA VAL A 46 -2.05 -11.18 7.64
C VAL A 46 -1.17 -10.72 6.49
N VAL A 47 -1.18 -11.46 5.38
CA VAL A 47 -0.52 -11.09 4.14
C VAL A 47 -1.54 -10.40 3.23
N ILE A 48 -1.19 -9.24 2.66
CA ILE A 48 -2.01 -8.52 1.69
C ILE A 48 -1.19 -8.36 0.41
N THR A 49 -1.72 -8.85 -0.70
CA THR A 49 -1.17 -8.53 -2.03
C THR A 49 -1.88 -7.29 -2.56
N ASP A 50 -1.13 -6.33 -3.10
CA ASP A 50 -1.62 -5.00 -3.46
C ASP A 50 -2.13 -4.20 -2.24
N ALA A 51 -1.19 -3.92 -1.32
CA ALA A 51 -1.43 -3.09 -0.15
C ALA A 51 -1.48 -1.58 -0.47
N THR A 52 -1.39 -1.20 -1.74
CA THR A 52 -1.22 0.18 -2.23
C THR A 52 -2.44 0.73 -2.96
N SER A 53 -3.36 -0.13 -3.39
CA SER A 53 -4.69 0.28 -3.85
C SER A 53 -5.55 0.84 -2.72
N THR A 54 -6.67 1.48 -3.09
CA THR A 54 -7.67 2.00 -2.16
C THR A 54 -8.15 0.91 -1.21
N LEU A 55 -8.53 -0.27 -1.70
CA LEU A 55 -8.92 -1.38 -0.81
C LEU A 55 -7.75 -1.82 0.08
N GLY A 56 -6.55 -1.95 -0.49
CA GLY A 56 -5.34 -2.38 0.21
C GLY A 56 -5.00 -1.51 1.42
N VAL A 57 -4.97 -0.18 1.26
CA VAL A 57 -4.63 0.73 2.38
C VAL A 57 -5.69 0.77 3.46
N HIS A 58 -6.97 0.67 3.09
CA HIS A 58 -8.06 0.57 4.07
C HIS A 58 -7.99 -0.75 4.85
N LEU A 59 -7.65 -1.87 4.19
CA LEU A 59 -7.37 -3.14 4.87
C LEU A 59 -6.21 -3.01 5.86
N VAL A 60 -5.07 -2.45 5.43
CA VAL A 60 -3.90 -2.24 6.29
C VAL A 60 -4.26 -1.39 7.50
N ALA A 61 -4.87 -0.22 7.29
CA ALA A 61 -5.21 0.73 8.35
C ALA A 61 -6.15 0.14 9.40
N GLN A 62 -7.11 -0.69 8.99
CA GLN A 62 -8.05 -1.33 9.90
C GLN A 62 -7.43 -2.53 10.63
N LEU A 63 -6.68 -3.39 9.92
CA LEU A 63 -6.07 -4.60 10.49
C LEU A 63 -5.04 -4.26 11.58
N VAL A 64 -4.18 -3.26 11.37
CA VAL A 64 -3.14 -2.90 12.35
C VAL A 64 -3.72 -2.42 13.68
N ARG A 65 -4.96 -1.91 13.69
CA ARG A 65 -5.63 -1.45 14.92
C ARG A 65 -6.24 -2.61 15.72
N MET A 66 -6.32 -3.80 15.15
CA MET A 66 -6.90 -4.97 15.79
C MET A 66 -5.89 -5.59 16.78
N LYS A 67 -6.34 -5.90 18.00
CA LYS A 67 -5.46 -6.41 19.06
C LYS A 67 -4.94 -7.82 18.77
N GLN A 68 -5.73 -8.63 18.07
CA GLN A 68 -5.35 -9.98 17.67
C GLN A 68 -4.35 -9.99 16.51
N VAL A 69 -4.24 -8.89 15.74
CA VAL A 69 -3.30 -8.80 14.62
C VAL A 69 -1.94 -8.37 15.16
N ARG A 70 -0.93 -9.22 14.96
CA ARG A 70 0.46 -8.97 15.33
C ARG A 70 1.21 -8.29 14.21
N THR A 71 0.92 -8.66 12.97
CA THR A 71 1.65 -8.19 11.79
C THR A 71 0.75 -8.17 10.56
N VAL A 72 0.92 -7.15 9.73
CA VAL A 72 0.36 -7.05 8.39
C VAL A 72 1.54 -6.99 7.40
N PHE A 73 1.72 -8.08 6.66
CA PHE A 73 2.71 -8.19 5.59
C PHE A 73 2.15 -7.63 4.28
N CYS A 74 2.71 -6.53 3.80
CA CYS A 74 2.31 -5.87 2.57
C CYS A 74 3.24 -6.29 1.43
N LEU A 75 2.72 -6.97 0.41
CA LEU A 75 3.49 -7.31 -0.78
C LEU A 75 3.31 -6.21 -1.82
N VAL A 76 4.41 -5.58 -2.22
CA VAL A 76 4.40 -4.40 -3.08
C VAL A 76 5.43 -4.54 -4.19
N ARG A 77 5.05 -4.22 -5.42
CA ARG A 77 5.95 -4.27 -6.58
C ARG A 77 6.94 -3.12 -6.57
N THR A 78 8.08 -3.32 -5.90
CA THR A 78 9.13 -2.32 -5.72
C THR A 78 10.50 -2.98 -5.78
N PRO A 79 11.58 -2.23 -6.06
CA PRO A 79 12.93 -2.80 -6.14
C PRO A 79 13.51 -3.19 -4.78
N SER A 80 13.01 -2.64 -3.68
CA SER A 80 13.60 -2.83 -2.35
C SER A 80 12.57 -2.81 -1.22
N LYS A 81 12.92 -3.43 -0.09
CA LYS A 81 12.10 -3.47 1.15
C LYS A 81 11.78 -2.09 1.70
N TYR A 82 12.74 -1.20 1.58
CA TYR A 82 12.60 0.20 1.94
C TYR A 82 11.52 0.89 1.10
N MET A 83 11.57 0.73 -0.23
CA MET A 83 10.57 1.29 -1.14
C MET A 83 9.18 0.71 -0.91
N ALA A 84 9.08 -0.59 -0.67
CA ALA A 84 7.80 -1.21 -0.31
C ALA A 84 7.17 -0.54 0.92
N SER A 85 7.97 -0.27 1.95
CA SER A 85 7.49 0.33 3.21
C SER A 85 7.08 1.79 3.01
N PHE A 86 7.85 2.51 2.21
CA PHE A 86 7.58 3.89 1.87
C PHE A 86 6.29 4.05 1.06
N GLU A 87 6.11 3.24 0.02
CA GLU A 87 4.92 3.32 -0.84
C GLU A 87 3.64 3.07 -0.01
N VAL A 88 3.63 2.06 0.86
CA VAL A 88 2.49 1.79 1.75
C VAL A 88 2.22 2.99 2.67
N GLN A 89 3.25 3.60 3.25
CA GLN A 89 3.10 4.78 4.09
C GLN A 89 2.57 5.99 3.31
N CYS A 90 3.10 6.25 2.12
CA CYS A 90 2.63 7.31 1.22
C CYS A 90 1.16 7.12 0.84
N ARG A 91 0.75 5.88 0.55
CA ARG A 91 -0.63 5.56 0.23
C ARG A 91 -1.54 5.75 1.44
N LEU A 92 -1.13 5.30 2.62
CA LEU A 92 -1.86 5.58 3.87
C LEU A 92 -1.99 7.10 4.14
N LEU A 93 -0.97 7.89 3.83
CA LEU A 93 -0.97 9.33 4.04
C LEU A 93 -1.87 10.07 3.05
N THR A 94 -1.78 9.72 1.77
CA THR A 94 -2.60 10.32 0.69
C THR A 94 -4.09 10.02 0.83
N HIS A 95 -4.42 8.90 1.47
CA HIS A 95 -5.78 8.57 1.88
C HIS A 95 -6.11 9.12 3.30
N GLY A 96 -5.20 9.83 3.97
CA GLY A 96 -5.33 10.39 5.33
C GLY A 96 -5.54 9.37 6.45
N LEU A 97 -5.29 8.09 6.19
CA LEU A 97 -5.38 7.00 7.16
C LEU A 97 -4.15 6.94 8.08
N TRP A 98 -3.02 7.49 7.64
CA TRP A 98 -1.75 7.41 8.39
C TRP A 98 -1.82 8.07 9.78
N TYR A 99 -2.56 9.18 9.91
CA TYR A 99 -2.65 9.91 11.17
C TYR A 99 -3.51 9.20 12.22
N ASP A 100 -4.45 8.35 11.79
CA ASP A 100 -5.29 7.55 12.67
C ASP A 100 -4.57 6.30 13.21
N ILE A 101 -3.42 5.94 12.62
CA ILE A 101 -2.61 4.80 13.02
C ILE A 101 -1.61 5.21 14.10
N SER A 102 -1.76 4.63 15.29
CA SER A 102 -0.83 4.84 16.39
C SER A 102 0.59 4.38 16.00
N VAL A 103 1.60 4.87 16.72
CA VAL A 103 3.00 4.51 16.41
C VAL A 103 3.24 3.03 16.63
N GLU A 104 2.62 2.47 17.65
CA GLU A 104 2.75 1.05 17.97
C GLU A 104 1.99 0.18 16.96
N ASP A 105 0.81 0.59 16.50
CA ASP A 105 0.10 -0.13 15.43
C ASP A 105 0.85 -0.03 14.10
N GLY A 106 1.49 1.12 13.81
CA GLY A 106 2.30 1.30 12.61
C GLY A 106 3.48 0.34 12.51
N LYS A 107 4.05 -0.10 13.64
CA LYS A 107 5.13 -1.12 13.69
C LYS A 107 4.66 -2.50 13.21
N LYS A 108 3.36 -2.76 13.19
CA LYS A 108 2.79 -4.02 12.68
C LYS A 108 2.87 -4.09 11.16
N ILE A 109 3.06 -2.97 10.46
CA ILE A 109 3.16 -2.91 9.00
C ILE A 109 4.57 -3.31 8.59
N ILE A 110 4.70 -4.40 7.86
CA ILE A 110 5.96 -4.82 7.24
C ILE A 110 5.71 -4.97 5.75
N ALA A 111 6.40 -4.19 4.94
CA ALA A 111 6.29 -4.30 3.49
C ALA A 111 7.49 -5.01 2.89
N PHE A 112 7.23 -5.88 1.92
CA PHE A 112 8.25 -6.61 1.17
C PHE A 112 8.12 -6.32 -0.33
N PRO A 113 9.27 -6.22 -1.03
CA PRO A 113 9.27 -6.18 -2.48
C PRO A 113 8.84 -7.57 -2.99
N ALA A 114 7.86 -7.59 -3.89
CA ALA A 114 7.36 -8.82 -4.49
C ALA A 114 6.97 -8.56 -5.95
N ASP A 115 7.20 -9.55 -6.81
CA ASP A 115 6.68 -9.56 -8.18
C ASP A 115 5.96 -10.89 -8.37
N LEU A 116 4.62 -10.86 -8.26
CA LEU A 116 3.80 -12.07 -8.31
C LEU A 116 3.83 -12.76 -9.67
N SER A 117 4.28 -12.08 -10.73
CA SER A 117 4.52 -12.69 -12.04
C SER A 117 5.75 -13.61 -12.03
N ASN A 118 6.68 -13.41 -11.08
CA ASN A 118 7.86 -14.26 -10.93
C ASN A 118 7.49 -15.61 -10.29
N PRO A 119 7.73 -16.74 -10.98
CA PRO A 119 7.35 -18.05 -10.48
C PRO A 119 8.18 -18.51 -9.27
N HIS A 120 9.34 -17.91 -9.02
CA HIS A 120 10.21 -18.27 -7.90
C HIS A 120 9.92 -17.37 -6.70
N LEU A 121 9.45 -17.98 -5.60
CA LEU A 121 9.20 -17.30 -4.31
C LEU A 121 8.37 -16.01 -4.42
N LEU A 122 7.46 -15.90 -5.40
CA LEU A 122 6.66 -14.70 -5.66
C LEU A 122 7.50 -13.44 -5.92
N GLY A 123 8.73 -13.61 -6.43
CA GLY A 123 9.67 -12.51 -6.66
C GLY A 123 10.31 -11.94 -5.39
N MET A 124 10.15 -12.63 -4.25
CA MET A 124 10.70 -12.22 -2.96
C MET A 124 12.08 -12.85 -2.71
N GLY A 125 12.86 -12.26 -1.82
CA GLY A 125 14.09 -12.89 -1.30
C GLY A 125 13.78 -14.01 -0.29
N ASP A 126 14.73 -14.93 -0.10
CA ASP A 126 14.57 -16.12 0.77
C ASP A 126 14.13 -15.79 2.19
N ASP A 127 14.70 -14.74 2.80
CA ASP A 127 14.32 -14.30 4.15
C ASP A 127 12.86 -13.85 4.23
N ALA A 128 12.44 -13.00 3.27
CA ALA A 128 11.09 -12.47 3.24
C ALA A 128 10.05 -13.57 2.98
N TYR A 129 10.31 -14.47 2.03
CA TYR A 129 9.44 -15.61 1.78
C TYR A 129 9.40 -16.58 2.97
N GLY A 130 10.55 -16.84 3.60
CA GLY A 130 10.66 -17.63 4.82
C GLY A 130 9.84 -17.06 5.99
N GLN A 131 9.82 -15.73 6.14
CA GLN A 131 8.96 -15.06 7.12
C GLN A 131 7.47 -15.30 6.82
N LEU A 132 7.03 -15.19 5.57
CA LEU A 132 5.63 -15.50 5.23
C LEU A 132 5.27 -16.94 5.54
N ARG A 133 6.11 -17.89 5.10
CA ARG A 133 5.89 -19.33 5.33
C ARG A 133 5.80 -19.65 6.82
N ARG A 134 6.65 -19.04 7.64
CA ARG A 134 6.68 -19.27 9.09
C ARG A 134 5.50 -18.64 9.82
N PHE A 135 5.14 -17.41 9.48
CA PHE A 135 4.24 -16.62 10.32
C PHE A 135 2.81 -16.52 9.78
N ALA A 136 2.58 -16.52 8.47
CA ALA A 136 1.28 -16.21 7.88
C ALA A 136 0.16 -17.10 8.43
N THR A 137 -0.91 -16.45 8.89
CA THR A 137 -2.17 -17.10 9.30
C THR A 137 -3.29 -16.82 8.31
N VAL A 138 -3.16 -15.77 7.51
CA VAL A 138 -4.14 -15.32 6.52
C VAL A 138 -3.44 -14.72 5.30
N ILE A 139 -3.93 -14.99 4.11
CA ILE A 139 -3.58 -14.28 2.89
C ILE A 139 -4.85 -13.66 2.30
N ILE A 140 -4.84 -12.33 2.11
CA ILE A 140 -5.85 -11.55 1.39
C ILE A 140 -5.24 -11.13 0.06
N HIS A 141 -5.66 -11.78 -1.01
CA HIS A 141 -5.14 -11.57 -2.35
C HIS A 141 -6.00 -10.56 -3.11
N CYS A 142 -5.53 -9.31 -3.23
CA CYS A 142 -6.15 -8.23 -4.00
C CYS A 142 -5.38 -7.85 -5.29
N ASP A 143 -4.15 -8.35 -5.47
CA ASP A 143 -3.29 -7.95 -6.59
C ASP A 143 -3.79 -8.57 -7.88
N TRP A 144 -4.13 -7.74 -8.84
CA TRP A 144 -4.58 -8.18 -10.15
C TRP A 144 -4.21 -7.15 -11.22
N MET A 145 -3.82 -7.63 -12.40
CA MET A 145 -3.58 -6.74 -13.54
C MET A 145 -4.90 -6.08 -13.96
N SER A 146 -4.94 -4.75 -14.10
CA SER A 146 -6.11 -4.07 -14.67
C SER A 146 -5.78 -3.64 -16.10
N ASP A 147 -6.20 -4.44 -17.07
CA ASP A 147 -6.17 -4.04 -18.49
C ASP A 147 -7.46 -4.53 -19.17
N PRO A 148 -8.46 -3.66 -19.35
CA PRO A 148 -9.76 -4.06 -19.91
C PRO A 148 -9.66 -4.52 -21.37
N ASN A 149 -8.57 -4.17 -22.08
CA ASN A 149 -8.37 -4.51 -23.49
C ASN A 149 -7.51 -5.77 -23.70
N ALA A 150 -6.86 -6.26 -22.63
CA ALA A 150 -6.02 -7.44 -22.74
C ALA A 150 -6.86 -8.72 -22.89
N PRO A 151 -6.42 -9.67 -23.72
CA PRO A 151 -7.06 -10.99 -23.83
C PRO A 151 -6.77 -11.84 -22.58
N LEU A 152 -7.63 -12.82 -22.30
CA LEU A 152 -7.50 -13.77 -21.18
C LEU A 152 -6.08 -14.36 -21.02
N ALA A 153 -5.41 -14.70 -22.12
CA ALA A 153 -4.07 -15.26 -22.09
C ALA A 153 -3.02 -14.34 -21.42
N SER A 154 -3.20 -13.03 -21.46
CA SER A 154 -2.30 -12.07 -20.81
C SER A 154 -2.37 -12.13 -19.27
N PHE A 155 -3.42 -12.73 -18.71
CA PHE A 155 -3.67 -12.83 -17.27
C PHE A 155 -3.27 -14.19 -16.68
N GLU A 156 -2.68 -15.09 -17.48
CA GLU A 156 -2.30 -16.41 -16.98
C GLU A 156 -1.33 -16.32 -15.79
N TRP A 157 -0.47 -15.30 -15.76
CA TRP A 157 0.43 -15.08 -14.62
C TRP A 157 -0.34 -14.71 -13.33
N CYS A 158 -1.43 -13.95 -13.42
CA CYS A 158 -2.30 -13.63 -12.27
C CYS A 158 -2.90 -14.93 -11.72
N ILE A 159 -3.47 -15.76 -12.60
CA ILE A 159 -4.03 -17.07 -12.25
C ILE A 159 -2.97 -17.98 -11.60
N ALA A 160 -1.77 -18.03 -12.19
CA ALA A 160 -0.66 -18.80 -11.65
C ALA A 160 -0.20 -18.27 -10.29
N SER A 161 -0.23 -16.96 -10.07
CA SER A 161 0.11 -16.34 -8.78
C SER A 161 -0.90 -16.71 -7.69
N THR A 162 -2.21 -16.71 -8.01
CA THR A 162 -3.24 -17.20 -7.09
C THR A 162 -2.96 -18.63 -6.67
N ARG A 163 -2.59 -19.50 -7.62
CA ARG A 163 -2.21 -20.88 -7.30
C ARG A 163 -1.00 -20.95 -6.36
N ARG A 164 0.04 -20.16 -6.60
CA ARG A 164 1.24 -20.13 -5.74
C ARG A 164 0.95 -19.62 -4.34
N LEU A 165 0.03 -18.66 -4.19
CA LEU A 165 -0.40 -18.17 -2.87
C LEU A 165 -1.25 -19.22 -2.13
N LEU A 166 -2.08 -19.98 -2.84
CA LEU A 166 -2.76 -21.16 -2.27
C LEU A 166 -1.73 -22.20 -1.80
N ASP A 167 -0.69 -22.49 -2.60
CA ASP A 167 0.39 -23.39 -2.20
C ASP A 167 1.15 -22.86 -0.97
N LEU A 168 1.40 -21.54 -0.87
CA LEU A 168 1.99 -20.92 0.32
C LEU A 168 1.11 -21.13 1.56
N CYS A 169 -0.23 -21.07 1.44
CA CYS A 169 -1.12 -21.37 2.57
C CYS A 169 -1.02 -22.82 3.05
N LEU A 170 -0.76 -23.76 2.12
CA LEU A 170 -0.58 -25.18 2.42
C LEU A 170 0.80 -25.46 3.02
N ASP A 171 1.81 -24.69 2.61
CA ASP A 171 3.22 -24.84 3.01
C ASP A 171 3.59 -24.09 4.30
N THR A 172 2.64 -23.43 4.97
CA THR A 172 2.92 -22.69 6.22
C THR A 172 3.41 -23.60 7.35
N GLU A 173 4.34 -23.12 8.15
CA GLU A 173 4.97 -23.85 9.27
C GLU A 173 4.20 -23.60 10.58
N ARG A 174 2.90 -23.88 10.58
CA ARG A 174 1.98 -23.62 11.70
C ARG A 174 1.13 -24.84 12.05
N PRO A 175 0.46 -24.86 13.22
CA PRO A 175 -0.41 -25.98 13.59
C PRO A 175 -1.68 -26.07 12.73
N GLU A 176 -2.16 -24.92 12.27
CA GLU A 176 -3.32 -24.80 11.40
C GLU A 176 -2.92 -24.18 10.05
N LEU A 177 -3.64 -24.60 9.01
CA LEU A 177 -3.58 -24.00 7.69
C LEU A 177 -3.88 -22.50 7.74
N ALA A 178 -3.14 -21.73 6.95
CA ALA A 178 -3.51 -20.33 6.72
C ALA A 178 -4.90 -20.25 6.03
N ARG A 179 -5.62 -19.16 6.26
CA ARG A 179 -6.86 -18.83 5.53
C ARG A 179 -6.53 -18.09 4.25
N PHE A 180 -7.34 -18.29 3.21
CA PHE A 180 -7.16 -17.61 1.93
C PHE A 180 -8.42 -16.83 1.56
N CYS A 181 -8.29 -15.52 1.34
CA CYS A 181 -9.33 -14.67 0.78
C CYS A 181 -8.88 -14.14 -0.57
N PHE A 182 -9.67 -14.35 -1.62
CA PHE A 182 -9.46 -13.78 -2.94
C PHE A 182 -10.44 -12.64 -3.18
N CYS A 183 -9.92 -11.44 -3.44
CA CYS A 183 -10.71 -10.29 -3.86
C CYS A 183 -10.91 -10.36 -5.38
N SER A 184 -12.08 -10.83 -5.77
CA SER A 184 -12.58 -10.90 -7.13
C SER A 184 -13.43 -9.66 -7.45
N SER A 185 -14.02 -9.61 -8.64
CA SER A 185 -14.86 -8.52 -9.13
C SER A 185 -16.28 -8.99 -9.40
N VAL A 186 -17.27 -8.12 -9.20
CA VAL A 186 -18.65 -8.38 -9.63
C VAL A 186 -18.79 -8.55 -11.15
N ARG A 187 -17.80 -8.08 -11.93
CA ARG A 187 -17.72 -8.30 -13.38
C ARG A 187 -17.65 -9.77 -13.77
N THR A 188 -17.23 -10.66 -12.86
CA THR A 188 -17.24 -12.11 -13.08
C THR A 188 -18.64 -12.70 -13.24
N VAL A 189 -19.68 -11.96 -12.83
CA VAL A 189 -21.09 -12.40 -12.86
C VAL A 189 -22.04 -11.34 -13.42
N MET A 190 -21.53 -10.32 -14.10
CA MET A 190 -22.30 -9.19 -14.63
C MET A 190 -23.37 -9.58 -15.66
N HIS A 191 -23.13 -10.64 -16.43
CA HIS A 191 -24.06 -11.18 -17.44
C HIS A 191 -24.80 -12.43 -16.95
N THR A 192 -24.97 -12.58 -15.64
CA THR A 192 -25.78 -13.67 -15.08
C THR A 192 -27.22 -13.58 -15.61
N LEU A 193 -27.77 -14.70 -16.06
CA LEU A 193 -29.16 -14.76 -16.52
C LEU A 193 -30.13 -14.51 -15.36
N GLY A 194 -31.06 -13.57 -15.56
CA GLY A 194 -32.05 -13.12 -14.58
C GLY A 194 -31.65 -11.81 -13.90
N ASP A 195 -32.42 -11.43 -12.88
CA ASP A 195 -32.32 -10.07 -12.31
C ASP A 195 -31.34 -10.01 -11.11
N VAL A 196 -30.86 -11.16 -10.62
CA VAL A 196 -30.01 -11.24 -9.42
C VAL A 196 -28.86 -12.23 -9.60
N ALA A 197 -27.62 -11.75 -9.44
CA ALA A 197 -26.44 -12.59 -9.36
C ALA A 197 -26.28 -13.20 -7.95
N PRO A 198 -26.20 -14.54 -7.80
CA PRO A 198 -26.13 -15.19 -6.50
C PRO A 198 -24.72 -15.16 -5.87
N GLU A 199 -24.66 -15.32 -4.55
CA GLU A 199 -23.44 -15.56 -3.77
C GLU A 199 -23.02 -17.03 -3.87
N ALA A 200 -22.67 -17.43 -5.09
CA ALA A 200 -22.23 -18.77 -5.46
C ALA A 200 -21.36 -18.73 -6.73
N LEU A 201 -20.67 -19.84 -6.99
CA LEU A 201 -19.94 -20.03 -8.23
C LEU A 201 -20.96 -20.16 -9.39
N PRO A 202 -20.79 -19.44 -10.50
CA PRO A 202 -21.75 -19.50 -11.59
C PRO A 202 -21.71 -20.86 -12.29
N GLY A 203 -22.84 -21.27 -12.87
CA GLY A 203 -22.96 -22.51 -13.63
C GLY A 203 -22.45 -22.42 -15.08
N SER A 204 -22.14 -21.22 -15.56
CA SER A 204 -21.66 -20.94 -16.92
C SER A 204 -20.59 -19.85 -16.87
N PHE A 205 -19.62 -19.89 -17.78
CA PHE A 205 -18.60 -18.83 -17.91
C PHE A 205 -19.15 -17.60 -18.65
N SER A 206 -20.22 -17.75 -19.41
CA SER A 206 -20.91 -16.68 -20.13
C SER A 206 -21.46 -15.55 -19.23
N CYS A 207 -21.43 -15.72 -17.91
CA CYS A 207 -21.85 -14.67 -16.97
C CYS A 207 -20.78 -13.62 -16.71
N ALA A 208 -19.52 -13.89 -17.05
CA ALA A 208 -18.45 -12.92 -16.93
C ALA A 208 -18.59 -11.85 -18.02
N ASP A 209 -18.23 -10.62 -17.67
CA ASP A 209 -17.93 -9.57 -18.64
C ASP A 209 -16.90 -10.06 -19.68
N TYR A 210 -16.98 -9.52 -20.90
CA TYR A 210 -16.18 -10.01 -22.03
C TYR A 210 -14.69 -9.69 -21.94
N SER A 211 -14.27 -8.87 -20.97
CA SER A 211 -12.86 -8.55 -20.75
C SER A 211 -12.05 -9.76 -20.26
N GLY A 212 -10.77 -9.79 -20.64
CA GLY A 212 -9.84 -10.82 -20.17
C GLY A 212 -9.65 -10.78 -18.65
N ASP A 213 -9.73 -9.60 -18.04
CA ASP A 213 -9.68 -9.42 -16.59
C ASP A 213 -10.81 -10.17 -15.87
N ALA A 214 -12.07 -9.88 -16.21
CA ALA A 214 -13.23 -10.51 -15.59
C ALA A 214 -13.23 -12.03 -15.80
N GLN A 215 -12.90 -12.49 -17.01
CA GLN A 215 -12.78 -13.92 -17.31
C GLN A 215 -11.67 -14.59 -16.48
N SER A 216 -10.50 -13.94 -16.35
CA SER A 216 -9.38 -14.49 -15.59
C SER A 216 -9.66 -14.56 -14.09
N LYS A 217 -10.34 -13.54 -13.52
CA LYS A 217 -10.79 -13.56 -12.12
C LYS A 217 -11.80 -14.67 -11.90
N LEU A 218 -12.75 -14.90 -12.82
CA LEU A 218 -13.68 -16.03 -12.70
C LEU A 218 -12.94 -17.38 -12.73
N VAL A 219 -11.93 -17.55 -13.59
CA VAL A 219 -11.05 -18.74 -13.56
C VAL A 219 -10.40 -18.91 -12.18
N ALA A 220 -9.90 -17.84 -11.58
CA ALA A 220 -9.32 -17.87 -10.24
C ALA A 220 -10.34 -18.23 -9.15
N GLU A 221 -11.59 -17.75 -9.23
CA GLU A 221 -12.66 -18.16 -8.30
C GLU A 221 -12.88 -19.68 -8.33
N HIS A 222 -12.89 -20.28 -9.52
CA HIS A 222 -13.01 -21.73 -9.69
C HIS A 222 -11.82 -22.49 -9.09
N ILE A 223 -10.59 -21.98 -9.27
CA ILE A 223 -9.37 -22.58 -8.69
C ILE A 223 -9.39 -22.51 -7.15
N VAL A 224 -9.75 -21.36 -6.59
CA VAL A 224 -9.88 -21.14 -5.14
C VAL A 224 -10.99 -22.02 -4.55
N HIS A 225 -12.10 -22.17 -5.26
CA HIS A 225 -13.18 -23.08 -4.87
C HIS A 225 -12.70 -24.54 -4.86
N ARG A 226 -12.02 -24.99 -5.93
CA ARG A 226 -11.46 -26.36 -6.02
C ARG A 226 -10.39 -26.62 -4.95
N ALA A 227 -9.56 -25.63 -4.60
CA ALA A 227 -8.59 -25.74 -3.52
C ALA A 227 -9.27 -25.98 -2.16
N GLY A 228 -10.36 -25.24 -1.88
CA GLY A 228 -11.15 -25.43 -0.66
C GLY A 228 -11.86 -26.78 -0.59
N GLN A 229 -12.31 -27.34 -1.72
CA GLN A 229 -12.93 -28.67 -1.78
C GLN A 229 -11.90 -29.81 -1.73
N GLY A 230 -10.73 -29.63 -2.36
CA GLY A 230 -9.68 -30.65 -2.46
C GLY A 230 -8.75 -30.71 -1.24
N THR A 231 -8.84 -29.75 -0.33
CA THR A 231 -7.99 -29.66 0.86
C THR A 231 -8.83 -29.27 2.09
N LYS A 232 -8.18 -29.03 3.23
CA LYS A 232 -8.82 -28.41 4.41
C LYS A 232 -8.67 -26.89 4.45
N LEU A 233 -8.18 -26.30 3.36
CA LEU A 233 -7.95 -24.87 3.26
C LEU A 233 -9.29 -24.13 3.33
N ARG A 234 -9.38 -23.18 4.26
CA ARG A 234 -10.53 -22.28 4.34
C ARG A 234 -10.36 -21.18 3.30
N THR A 235 -11.23 -21.21 2.29
CA THR A 235 -11.22 -20.25 1.19
C THR A 235 -12.45 -19.36 1.20
N CYS A 236 -12.22 -18.07 0.98
CA CYS A 236 -13.22 -17.03 0.84
C CYS A 236 -12.98 -16.31 -0.49
N VAL A 237 -14.02 -16.08 -1.28
CA VAL A 237 -13.98 -15.23 -2.46
C VAL A 237 -14.93 -14.07 -2.22
N VAL A 238 -14.44 -12.85 -2.34
CA VAL A 238 -15.22 -11.62 -2.18
C VAL A 238 -15.24 -10.89 -3.52
N ARG A 239 -16.42 -10.72 -4.10
CA ARG A 239 -16.61 -9.93 -5.32
C ARG A 239 -16.94 -8.50 -4.93
N THR A 240 -16.04 -7.56 -5.22
CA THR A 240 -16.24 -6.13 -4.97
C THR A 240 -16.49 -5.39 -6.27
N GLN A 241 -16.91 -4.13 -6.20
CA GLN A 241 -16.74 -3.21 -7.32
C GLN A 241 -15.26 -2.80 -7.45
N GLU A 242 -14.88 -2.36 -8.64
CA GLU A 242 -13.50 -1.91 -8.94
C GLU A 242 -13.23 -0.52 -8.35
N ASN A 243 -14.22 0.36 -8.51
CA ASN A 243 -14.14 1.75 -8.12
C ASN A 243 -14.79 1.95 -6.74
N LEU A 244 -13.95 2.10 -5.72
CA LEU A 244 -14.39 2.28 -4.34
C LEU A 244 -14.35 3.76 -3.95
N GLY A 245 -15.45 4.23 -3.38
CA GLY A 245 -15.58 5.57 -2.86
C GLY A 245 -14.77 5.76 -1.58
N ASP A 246 -14.01 6.86 -1.49
CA ASP A 246 -13.17 7.14 -0.32
C ASP A 246 -13.48 8.48 0.33
N LEU A 247 -13.79 8.43 1.63
CA LEU A 247 -14.15 9.57 2.48
C LEU A 247 -13.11 9.89 3.55
N SER A 248 -11.96 9.19 3.62
CA SER A 248 -11.04 9.35 4.74
C SER A 248 -10.22 10.64 4.72
N PHE A 249 -10.08 11.32 3.58
CA PHE A 249 -9.38 12.61 3.54
C PHE A 249 -9.78 13.55 2.39
N ALA A 250 -9.65 14.85 2.66
CA ALA A 250 -9.80 15.92 1.69
C ALA A 250 -8.58 15.99 0.76
N GLY A 251 -8.55 15.15 -0.25
CA GLY A 251 -7.44 15.09 -1.21
C GLY A 251 -7.38 13.82 -2.04
N THR A 252 -8.33 12.91 -1.91
CA THR A 252 -8.30 11.60 -2.57
C THR A 252 -8.07 11.77 -4.08
N ARG A 253 -6.90 11.28 -4.53
CA ARG A 253 -6.74 10.70 -5.86
C ARG A 253 -7.17 9.25 -5.67
N GLY A 254 -8.19 8.84 -6.39
CA GLY A 254 -8.65 7.47 -6.37
C GLY A 254 -9.58 7.24 -7.54
N ASP A 255 -9.78 5.97 -7.87
CA ASP A 255 -10.69 5.50 -8.90
C ASP A 255 -12.15 5.64 -8.41
N ASP A 256 -12.56 6.84 -7.98
CA ASP A 256 -13.94 7.15 -7.55
C ASP A 256 -14.64 7.98 -8.64
N SER A 257 -15.31 7.27 -9.54
CA SER A 257 -16.07 7.82 -10.68
C SER A 257 -17.04 8.94 -10.26
N VAL A 258 -17.68 8.83 -9.09
CA VAL A 258 -18.63 9.85 -8.62
C VAL A 258 -17.89 11.11 -8.18
N ALA A 259 -16.81 10.97 -7.41
CA ALA A 259 -15.99 12.10 -6.99
C ALA A 259 -15.36 12.83 -8.20
N ASP A 260 -14.93 12.08 -9.21
CA ASP A 260 -14.32 12.61 -10.43
C ASP A 260 -15.31 13.43 -11.27
N ILE A 261 -16.54 12.93 -11.47
CA ILE A 261 -17.61 13.69 -12.15
C ILE A 261 -17.93 14.99 -11.40
N LEU A 262 -18.05 14.94 -10.06
CA LEU A 262 -18.35 16.14 -9.27
C LEU A 262 -17.20 17.14 -9.29
N ARG A 263 -15.95 16.68 -9.29
CA ARG A 263 -14.76 17.53 -9.34
C ARG A 263 -14.64 18.27 -10.66
N GLU A 264 -14.84 17.58 -11.78
CA GLU A 264 -14.84 18.24 -13.09
C GLU A 264 -16.08 19.13 -13.26
N GLY A 265 -17.24 18.67 -12.78
CA GLY A 265 -18.47 19.46 -12.81
C GLY A 265 -18.36 20.77 -12.05
N LYS A 266 -17.57 20.81 -10.97
CA LYS A 266 -17.24 22.05 -10.24
C LYS A 266 -16.42 23.03 -11.07
N LYS A 267 -15.47 22.57 -11.89
CA LYS A 267 -14.65 23.44 -12.75
C LYS A 267 -15.47 24.12 -13.84
N ILE A 268 -16.41 23.39 -14.44
CA ILE A 268 -17.27 23.91 -15.52
C ILE A 268 -18.64 24.42 -15.04
N HIS A 269 -18.84 24.43 -13.72
CA HIS A 269 -20.09 24.80 -13.03
C HIS A 269 -21.33 24.07 -13.59
N ALA A 270 -21.18 22.80 -14.00
CA ALA A 270 -22.25 22.01 -14.60
C ALA A 270 -22.12 20.52 -14.32
N LEU A 271 -23.25 19.83 -14.18
CA LEU A 271 -23.33 18.37 -14.03
C LEU A 271 -24.22 17.75 -15.11
N PRO A 272 -23.97 16.49 -15.51
CA PRO A 272 -24.80 15.83 -16.50
C PRO A 272 -26.14 15.42 -15.88
N SER A 273 -27.18 15.42 -16.71
CA SER A 273 -28.47 14.82 -16.42
C SER A 273 -28.39 13.33 -16.72
N LEU A 274 -28.27 12.51 -15.68
CA LEU A 274 -28.24 11.05 -15.81
C LEU A 274 -29.51 10.42 -15.22
N ASP A 275 -30.07 9.46 -15.94
CA ASP A 275 -31.15 8.58 -15.50
C ASP A 275 -30.57 7.26 -14.96
N ALA A 276 -29.64 7.39 -14.02
CA ALA A 276 -28.79 6.30 -13.55
C ALA A 276 -28.96 6.06 -12.04
N THR A 277 -28.88 4.79 -11.65
CA THR A 277 -28.86 4.37 -10.25
C THR A 277 -27.42 4.09 -9.82
N ILE A 278 -26.92 4.91 -8.91
CA ILE A 278 -25.55 4.85 -8.41
C ILE A 278 -25.46 3.81 -7.31
N LYS A 279 -24.56 2.84 -7.50
CA LYS A 279 -24.06 1.93 -6.46
C LYS A 279 -22.71 2.48 -6.04
N TRP A 280 -22.62 3.03 -4.83
CA TRP A 280 -21.38 3.65 -4.35
C TRP A 280 -20.85 2.87 -3.16
N ASP A 281 -19.78 2.13 -3.39
CA ASP A 281 -19.14 1.23 -2.45
C ASP A 281 -18.06 1.96 -1.66
N ARG A 282 -18.34 2.22 -0.39
CA ARG A 282 -17.38 2.89 0.50
C ARG A 282 -16.20 1.98 0.84
N ALA A 283 -14.99 2.42 0.52
CA ALA A 283 -13.75 1.67 0.72
C ALA A 283 -13.58 1.19 2.17
N ASP A 284 -13.91 2.04 3.16
CA ASP A 284 -13.81 1.70 4.57
C ASP A 284 -14.78 0.56 4.95
N VAL A 285 -16.02 0.60 4.44
CA VAL A 285 -17.06 -0.42 4.68
C VAL A 285 -16.71 -1.74 3.98
N ILE A 286 -16.24 -1.68 2.73
CA ILE A 286 -15.84 -2.87 1.98
C ILE A 286 -14.65 -3.54 2.67
N ALA A 287 -13.61 -2.77 3.04
CA ALA A 287 -12.45 -3.30 3.76
C ALA A 287 -12.86 -3.96 5.09
N THR A 288 -13.73 -3.32 5.88
CA THR A 288 -14.24 -3.94 7.12
C THR A 288 -14.98 -5.25 6.83
N SER A 289 -15.76 -5.30 5.76
CA SER A 289 -16.53 -6.47 5.38
C SER A 289 -15.63 -7.63 4.93
N VAL A 290 -14.59 -7.34 4.15
CA VAL A 290 -13.56 -8.32 3.76
C VAL A 290 -12.84 -8.87 5.00
N ILE A 291 -12.45 -8.01 5.94
CA ILE A 291 -11.82 -8.43 7.21
C ILE A 291 -12.76 -9.32 8.02
N GLN A 292 -14.04 -8.95 8.15
CA GLN A 292 -15.05 -9.72 8.89
C GLN A 292 -15.27 -11.12 8.29
N LEU A 293 -15.36 -11.21 6.96
CA LEU A 293 -15.49 -12.49 6.26
C LEU A 293 -14.22 -13.34 6.41
N THR A 294 -13.05 -12.73 6.26
CA THR A 294 -11.77 -13.45 6.25
C THR A 294 -11.31 -13.92 7.64
N LEU A 295 -11.53 -13.10 8.67
CA LEU A 295 -11.13 -13.41 10.05
C LEU A 295 -12.16 -14.22 10.82
N SER A 296 -13.35 -14.43 10.28
CA SER A 296 -14.37 -15.27 10.91
C SER A 296 -13.99 -16.76 10.80
N PRO A 297 -14.08 -17.54 11.90
CA PRO A 297 -13.57 -18.92 11.92
C PRO A 297 -14.34 -19.89 11.02
N ASN A 298 -15.61 -19.60 10.73
CA ASN A 298 -16.54 -20.53 10.06
C ASN A 298 -17.00 -20.04 8.67
N VAL A 299 -16.30 -19.08 8.08
CA VAL A 299 -16.69 -18.51 6.79
C VAL A 299 -15.86 -19.12 5.67
N THR A 300 -16.54 -19.77 4.74
CA THR A 300 -15.98 -20.25 3.47
C THR A 300 -17.03 -20.10 2.39
N GLY A 301 -16.64 -19.75 1.17
CA GLY A 301 -17.55 -19.60 0.05
C GLY A 301 -17.30 -18.35 -0.77
N ILE A 302 -18.31 -17.95 -1.53
CA ILE A 302 -18.28 -16.80 -2.44
C ILE A 302 -19.33 -15.80 -1.98
N PHE A 303 -18.95 -14.54 -1.91
CA PHE A 303 -19.75 -13.44 -1.38
C PHE A 303 -19.71 -12.25 -2.33
N ASN A 304 -20.86 -11.61 -2.54
CA ASN A 304 -20.88 -10.31 -3.22
C ASN A 304 -20.79 -9.24 -2.13
N VAL A 305 -19.67 -8.53 -2.08
CA VAL A 305 -19.38 -7.50 -1.09
C VAL A 305 -19.54 -6.16 -1.79
N VAL A 306 -20.80 -5.80 -2.01
CA VAL A 306 -21.23 -4.54 -2.62
C VAL A 306 -22.33 -3.92 -1.78
N ASN A 307 -22.47 -2.61 -1.86
CA ASN A 307 -23.45 -1.85 -1.12
C ASN A 307 -24.87 -2.30 -1.50
N PRO A 308 -25.70 -2.72 -0.53
CA PRO A 308 -27.08 -3.13 -0.80
C PRO A 308 -28.02 -1.95 -1.02
N THR A 309 -27.55 -0.72 -0.81
CA THR A 309 -28.32 0.52 -0.96
C THR A 309 -27.93 1.26 -2.23
N PHE A 310 -28.90 1.95 -2.82
CA PHE A 310 -28.74 2.66 -4.08
C PHE A 310 -29.26 4.09 -3.96
N ILE A 311 -28.68 5.00 -4.74
CA ILE A 311 -29.19 6.37 -4.88
C ILE A 311 -29.37 6.69 -6.36
N HIS A 312 -30.51 7.28 -6.71
CA HIS A 312 -30.71 7.77 -8.08
C HIS A 312 -29.94 9.08 -8.28
N TRP A 313 -29.26 9.24 -9.42
CA TRP A 313 -28.50 10.46 -9.75
C TRP A 313 -29.40 11.71 -9.70
N GLY A 314 -30.44 11.75 -10.53
CA GLY A 314 -31.36 12.88 -10.63
C GLY A 314 -32.22 13.14 -9.38
N TYR A 315 -32.88 12.11 -8.84
CA TYR A 315 -33.87 12.28 -7.76
C TYR A 315 -33.28 12.16 -6.34
N GLY A 316 -32.07 11.63 -6.20
CA GLY A 316 -31.40 11.43 -4.92
C GLY A 316 -30.19 12.34 -4.76
N LEU A 317 -29.15 12.14 -5.60
CA LEU A 317 -27.87 12.81 -5.42
C LEU A 317 -27.93 14.32 -5.74
N LEU A 318 -28.51 14.73 -6.87
CA LEU A 318 -28.59 16.15 -7.25
C LEU A 318 -29.28 17.03 -6.19
N PRO A 319 -30.43 16.63 -5.59
CA PRO A 319 -31.03 17.36 -4.48
C PRO A 319 -30.11 17.52 -3.26
N LEU A 320 -29.33 16.48 -2.91
CA LEU A 320 -28.37 16.54 -1.81
C LEU A 320 -27.27 17.57 -2.10
N LEU A 321 -26.72 17.58 -3.32
CA LEU A 321 -25.69 18.52 -3.75
C LEU A 321 -26.20 19.97 -3.75
N HIS A 322 -27.41 20.22 -4.25
CA HIS A 322 -28.03 21.54 -4.23
C HIS A 322 -28.28 22.06 -2.81
N ARG A 323 -28.66 21.18 -1.88
CA ARG A 323 -28.90 21.56 -0.48
C ARG A 323 -27.61 21.95 0.25
N PHE A 324 -26.47 21.33 -0.09
CA PHE A 324 -25.26 21.41 0.71
C PHE A 324 -24.08 22.17 0.12
N GLY A 325 -24.16 22.78 -1.07
CA GLY A 325 -23.12 23.78 -1.39
C GLY A 325 -22.89 24.24 -2.83
N SER A 326 -23.55 23.73 -3.85
CA SER A 326 -23.27 24.21 -5.22
C SER A 326 -24.50 24.22 -6.12
N GLN A 327 -24.75 25.38 -6.75
CA GLN A 327 -25.70 25.48 -7.86
C GLN A 327 -24.96 25.06 -9.13
N PHE A 328 -25.18 23.84 -9.59
CA PHE A 328 -24.69 23.37 -10.87
C PHE A 328 -25.74 23.62 -11.94
N GLN A 329 -25.31 24.04 -13.13
CA GLN A 329 -26.18 23.91 -14.29
C GLN A 329 -26.32 22.42 -14.65
N ILE A 330 -27.55 21.91 -14.72
CA ILE A 330 -27.79 20.54 -15.20
C ILE A 330 -27.91 20.59 -16.72
N LEU A 331 -27.11 19.76 -17.41
CA LEU A 331 -27.02 19.71 -18.87
C LEU A 331 -27.34 18.31 -19.38
N SER A 332 -27.72 18.17 -20.65
CA SER A 332 -27.68 16.84 -21.29
C SER A 332 -26.26 16.28 -21.29
N VAL A 333 -26.11 14.95 -21.39
CA VAL A 333 -24.79 14.30 -21.42
C VAL A 333 -23.92 14.87 -22.54
N ASP A 334 -24.48 15.04 -23.74
CA ASP A 334 -23.76 15.59 -24.90
C ASP A 334 -23.27 17.03 -24.69
N GLU A 335 -24.12 17.90 -24.11
CA GLU A 335 -23.77 19.28 -23.80
C GLU A 335 -22.73 19.36 -22.68
N TRP A 336 -22.86 18.51 -21.66
CA TRP A 336 -21.89 18.42 -20.57
C TRP A 336 -20.53 17.95 -21.08
N GLU A 337 -20.48 16.89 -21.89
CA GLU A 337 -19.25 16.41 -22.53
C GLU A 337 -18.61 17.49 -23.40
N HIS A 338 -19.41 18.24 -24.18
CA HIS A 338 -18.91 19.31 -25.01
C HIS A 338 -18.23 20.40 -24.18
N ARG A 339 -18.89 20.88 -23.12
CA ARG A 339 -18.33 21.87 -22.20
C ARG A 339 -17.10 21.36 -21.48
N LEU A 340 -17.10 20.08 -21.09
CA LEU A 340 -15.95 19.44 -20.48
C LEU A 340 -14.75 19.37 -21.44
N ARG A 341 -14.96 19.06 -22.72
CA ARG A 341 -13.89 19.05 -23.75
C ARG A 341 -13.25 20.43 -23.93
N GLU A 342 -14.02 21.50 -23.84
CA GLU A 342 -13.51 22.87 -23.94
C GLU A 342 -12.62 23.25 -22.74
N SER A 343 -12.95 22.75 -21.53
CA SER A 343 -12.20 23.04 -20.30
C SER A 343 -11.03 22.08 -20.05
N THR A 344 -11.20 20.79 -20.35
CA THR A 344 -10.32 19.69 -19.91
C THR A 344 -10.27 18.58 -20.97
N PRO A 345 -9.70 18.85 -22.16
CA PRO A 345 -9.77 17.94 -23.30
C PRO A 345 -9.13 16.57 -23.05
N ASN A 346 -8.16 16.48 -22.12
CA ASN A 346 -7.45 15.23 -21.82
C ASN A 346 -8.21 14.27 -20.88
N ARG A 347 -9.33 14.69 -20.26
CA ARG A 347 -10.08 13.88 -19.28
C ARG A 347 -11.46 13.40 -19.76
N THR A 348 -11.97 13.94 -20.86
CA THR A 348 -13.35 13.66 -21.33
C THR A 348 -13.59 12.18 -21.62
N THR A 349 -12.63 11.48 -22.23
CA THR A 349 -12.80 10.06 -22.60
C THR A 349 -12.88 9.14 -21.37
N SER A 350 -12.11 9.42 -20.30
CA SER A 350 -12.15 8.66 -19.04
C SER A 350 -13.51 8.79 -18.37
N LEU A 351 -14.00 10.02 -18.26
CA LEU A 351 -15.26 10.32 -17.60
C LEU A 351 -16.48 9.74 -18.33
N LYS A 352 -16.38 9.51 -19.64
CA LYS A 352 -17.43 8.82 -20.37
C LYS A 352 -17.57 7.35 -19.95
N LEU A 353 -16.45 6.66 -19.74
CA LEU A 353 -16.45 5.29 -19.23
C LEU A 353 -17.00 5.24 -17.79
N GLU A 354 -16.58 6.19 -16.96
CA GLU A 354 -17.06 6.37 -15.58
C GLU A 354 -18.58 6.63 -15.52
N LEU A 355 -19.14 7.35 -16.50
CA LEU A 355 -20.57 7.58 -16.64
C LEU A 355 -21.33 6.30 -17.03
N GLU A 356 -20.79 5.50 -17.95
CA GLU A 356 -21.36 4.21 -18.36
C GLU A 356 -21.35 3.18 -17.22
N GLU A 357 -20.31 3.22 -16.37
CA GLU A 357 -20.23 2.43 -15.13
C GLU A 357 -21.28 2.87 -14.10
N CYS A 358 -21.48 4.19 -13.92
CA CYS A 358 -22.51 4.73 -13.03
C CYS A 358 -23.93 4.34 -13.47
N ASP A 359 -24.13 4.11 -14.78
CA ASP A 359 -25.40 3.66 -15.38
C ASP A 359 -25.56 2.13 -15.36
N GLY A 360 -24.62 1.39 -14.76
CA GLY A 360 -24.68 -0.07 -14.67
C GLY A 360 -24.71 -0.77 -16.04
N HIS A 361 -24.07 -0.17 -17.05
CA HIS A 361 -24.07 -0.64 -18.44
C HIS A 361 -25.48 -0.82 -19.05
N GLY A 362 -26.44 0.00 -18.64
CA GLY A 362 -27.80 0.02 -19.19
C GLY A 362 -28.74 -1.06 -18.63
N ASN A 363 -28.35 -1.77 -17.57
CA ASN A 363 -29.21 -2.75 -16.90
C ASN A 363 -29.56 -2.31 -15.47
N THR A 364 -30.42 -1.30 -15.36
CA THR A 364 -30.82 -0.65 -14.10
C THR A 364 -31.56 -1.59 -13.12
N GLU A 365 -32.03 -2.75 -13.58
CA GLU A 365 -32.74 -3.74 -12.76
C GLU A 365 -31.85 -4.86 -12.21
N PHE A 366 -30.58 -4.98 -12.66
CA PHE A 366 -29.68 -6.06 -12.24
C PHE A 366 -29.08 -5.82 -10.85
N ALA A 367 -29.24 -6.79 -9.95
CA ALA A 367 -28.76 -6.74 -8.57
C ALA A 367 -27.79 -7.88 -8.22
N TYR A 368 -26.99 -7.67 -7.18
CA TYR A 368 -26.16 -8.72 -6.59
C TYR A 368 -26.80 -9.15 -5.28
N ASP A 369 -26.99 -10.45 -5.08
CA ASP A 369 -27.41 -10.97 -3.77
C ASP A 369 -26.29 -10.72 -2.78
N THR A 370 -26.59 -10.13 -1.62
CA THR A 370 -25.61 -9.83 -0.56
C THR A 370 -26.04 -10.41 0.78
N ARG A 371 -27.05 -11.29 0.81
CA ARG A 371 -27.66 -11.78 2.08
C ARG A 371 -26.68 -12.57 2.94
N LYS A 372 -25.86 -13.44 2.35
CA LYS A 372 -24.80 -14.18 3.05
C LYS A 372 -23.69 -13.22 3.48
N ALA A 373 -23.23 -12.32 2.61
CA ALA A 373 -22.24 -11.31 2.96
C ALA A 373 -22.70 -10.49 4.17
N GLN A 374 -23.92 -9.95 4.14
CA GLN A 374 -24.51 -9.17 5.24
C GLN A 374 -24.70 -9.97 6.53
N ALA A 375 -24.91 -11.30 6.45
CA ALA A 375 -25.05 -12.15 7.62
C ALA A 375 -23.73 -12.32 8.39
N TYR A 376 -22.61 -12.40 7.66
CA TYR A 376 -21.26 -12.58 8.25
C TYR A 376 -20.46 -11.28 8.39
N ALA A 377 -20.82 -10.24 7.64
CA ALA A 377 -20.23 -8.92 7.69
C ALA A 377 -21.30 -7.86 8.04
N PRO A 378 -21.59 -7.63 9.34
CA PRO A 378 -22.53 -6.61 9.77
C PRO A 378 -22.21 -5.20 9.25
N ALA A 379 -20.94 -4.91 8.96
CA ALA A 379 -20.52 -3.64 8.40
C ALA A 379 -21.19 -3.36 7.04
N LEU A 380 -21.31 -4.37 6.17
CA LEU A 380 -21.97 -4.23 4.87
C LEU A 380 -23.47 -3.93 5.02
N ARG A 381 -24.13 -4.53 6.02
CA ARG A 381 -25.55 -4.30 6.32
C ARG A 381 -25.81 -2.91 6.91
N GLN A 382 -24.86 -2.39 7.67
CA GLN A 382 -24.96 -1.10 8.36
C GLN A 382 -24.40 0.06 7.53
N GLY A 383 -23.56 -0.24 6.55
CA GLY A 383 -22.95 0.72 5.66
C GLY A 383 -24.02 1.41 4.82
N SER A 384 -24.05 2.74 4.88
CA SER A 384 -24.78 3.58 3.95
C SER A 384 -23.91 3.92 2.75
N GLY A 385 -24.52 4.05 1.57
CA GLY A 385 -23.87 4.62 0.38
C GLY A 385 -23.71 6.14 0.47
N LEU A 386 -24.11 6.84 -0.59
CA LEU A 386 -24.13 8.30 -0.66
C LEU A 386 -25.33 8.87 0.11
N ASP A 387 -25.22 8.91 1.43
CA ASP A 387 -26.16 9.63 2.30
C ASP A 387 -25.79 11.11 2.49
N GLU A 388 -26.57 11.85 3.29
CA GLU A 388 -26.32 13.28 3.55
C GLU A 388 -24.91 13.53 4.13
N GLN A 389 -24.42 12.63 4.98
CA GLN A 389 -23.13 12.77 5.62
C GLN A 389 -21.99 12.52 4.62
N ALA A 390 -22.11 11.50 3.79
CA ALA A 390 -21.17 11.19 2.72
C ALA A 390 -21.08 12.34 1.72
N VAL A 391 -22.22 12.87 1.24
CA VAL A 391 -22.24 14.00 0.30
C VAL A 391 -21.64 15.26 0.92
N THR A 392 -21.93 15.54 2.20
CA THR A 392 -21.34 16.70 2.89
C THR A 392 -19.82 16.61 2.95
N ARG A 393 -19.27 15.43 3.24
CA ARG A 393 -17.82 15.19 3.25
C ARG A 393 -17.21 15.33 1.86
N LEU A 394 -17.88 14.78 0.85
CA LEU A 394 -17.45 14.86 -0.54
C LEU A 394 -17.39 16.31 -1.03
N LEU A 395 -18.39 17.14 -0.70
CA LEU A 395 -18.39 18.56 -1.02
C LEU A 395 -17.28 19.33 -0.28
N ALA A 396 -17.06 19.03 1.00
CA ALA A 396 -15.99 19.64 1.78
C ALA A 396 -14.60 19.33 1.18
N ASP A 397 -14.38 18.10 0.71
CA ASP A 397 -13.17 17.73 -0.04
C ASP A 397 -13.01 18.58 -1.31
N LEU A 398 -14.07 18.69 -2.10
CA LEU A 398 -14.06 19.48 -3.33
C LEU A 398 -13.73 20.97 -3.08
N ASP A 399 -14.13 21.53 -1.94
CA ASP A 399 -13.88 22.93 -1.55
C ASP A 399 -12.46 23.20 -1.03
N LEU A 400 -11.78 22.18 -0.50
CA LEU A 400 -10.43 22.32 0.05
C LEU A 400 -9.33 22.41 -1.03
N ARG A 401 -9.65 22.18 -2.32
CA ARG A 401 -8.69 22.33 -3.42
C ARG A 401 -8.55 23.79 -3.91
N LEU A 402 -7.35 24.34 -3.77
CA LEU A 402 -6.93 25.55 -4.47
C LEU A 402 -6.89 25.31 -6.00
N PRO A 403 -7.37 26.24 -6.84
CA PRO A 403 -7.22 26.12 -8.30
C PRO A 403 -5.73 26.17 -8.68
N GLY A 404 -5.20 25.10 -9.26
CA GLY A 404 -3.86 25.08 -9.89
C GLY A 404 -2.83 24.09 -9.33
N THR A 405 -3.08 23.40 -8.21
CA THR A 405 -2.17 22.37 -7.69
C THR A 405 -2.41 21.02 -8.37
N SER A 406 -1.83 20.86 -9.56
CA SER A 406 -1.75 19.58 -10.28
C SER A 406 -0.52 18.74 -9.91
N VAL A 407 0.25 19.15 -8.89
CA VAL A 407 1.44 18.42 -8.45
C VAL A 407 0.99 17.20 -7.64
N SER A 408 1.40 16.01 -8.08
CA SER A 408 1.19 14.77 -7.32
C SER A 408 1.86 14.90 -5.96
N LEU A 409 1.17 14.64 -4.85
CA LEU A 409 1.81 14.55 -3.53
C LEU A 409 2.91 13.47 -3.50
N LEU A 410 2.86 12.49 -4.42
CA LEU A 410 3.90 11.48 -4.63
C LEU A 410 5.15 12.07 -5.33
N ASP A 411 5.02 13.15 -6.11
CA ASP A 411 6.13 13.79 -6.85
C ASP A 411 6.94 14.76 -5.97
N THR A 412 6.49 15.05 -4.74
CA THR A 412 7.15 15.99 -3.81
C THR A 412 7.40 15.34 -2.45
N HIS A 413 7.95 14.13 -2.43
CA HIS A 413 8.37 13.53 -1.16
C HIS A 413 9.71 14.10 -0.68
N ARG A 414 9.86 14.26 0.63
CA ARG A 414 11.09 14.75 1.27
C ARG A 414 11.73 13.65 2.09
N THR A 415 13.04 13.50 2.02
CA THR A 415 13.77 12.48 2.78
C THR A 415 14.62 13.07 3.90
N VAL A 416 14.46 12.57 5.13
CA VAL A 416 15.31 12.87 6.28
C VAL A 416 16.29 11.71 6.48
N PHE A 417 17.54 11.89 6.11
CA PHE A 417 18.61 10.93 6.33
C PHE A 417 19.19 11.09 7.74
N ILE A 418 18.91 10.16 8.63
CA ILE A 418 19.51 10.06 9.95
C ILE A 418 20.79 9.22 9.84
N LEU A 419 21.95 9.86 9.93
CA LEU A 419 23.23 9.16 10.08
C LEU A 419 23.37 8.69 11.52
N ALA A 420 23.14 7.39 11.73
CA ALA A 420 23.17 6.75 13.04
C ALA A 420 24.47 5.96 13.26
N GLY A 421 24.83 5.76 14.52
CA GLY A 421 26.00 4.98 14.93
C GLY A 421 26.83 5.64 16.04
N PRO A 422 27.77 4.90 16.65
CA PRO A 422 28.57 5.41 17.77
C PRO A 422 29.54 6.50 17.33
N SER A 423 30.06 7.26 18.28
CA SER A 423 31.11 8.26 18.06
C SER A 423 32.35 7.59 17.46
N GLY A 424 32.92 8.20 16.41
CA GLY A 424 34.05 7.63 15.66
C GLY A 424 33.67 6.77 14.45
N CYS A 425 32.38 6.48 14.23
CA CYS A 425 31.96 5.66 13.09
C CYS A 425 31.92 6.40 11.74
N GLY A 426 32.05 7.73 11.73
CA GLY A 426 32.13 8.55 10.50
C GLY A 426 30.93 9.44 10.19
N LYS A 427 29.89 9.51 11.05
CA LYS A 427 28.65 10.30 10.81
C LYS A 427 28.88 11.69 10.20
N SER A 428 29.64 12.57 10.86
CA SER A 428 29.84 13.94 10.37
C SER A 428 30.62 13.97 9.04
N THR A 429 31.55 13.04 8.83
CA THR A 429 32.32 12.94 7.58
C THR A 429 31.41 12.50 6.43
N THR A 430 30.64 11.42 6.63
CA THR A 430 29.68 10.92 5.65
C THR A 430 28.59 11.96 5.37
N GLY A 431 28.10 12.66 6.39
CA GLY A 431 27.05 13.67 6.22
C GLY A 431 27.49 14.86 5.38
N LYS A 432 28.72 15.36 5.60
CA LYS A 432 29.29 16.42 4.75
C LYS A 432 29.38 15.98 3.30
N ASP A 433 29.85 14.76 3.04
CA ASP A 433 29.99 14.21 1.69
C ASP A 433 28.62 14.09 0.98
N ILE A 434 27.58 13.63 1.70
CA ILE A 434 26.21 13.57 1.17
C ILE A 434 25.72 14.98 0.80
N CYS A 435 25.89 15.95 1.72
CA CYS A 435 25.46 17.33 1.51
C CYS A 435 26.18 17.99 0.34
N GLU A 436 27.49 17.76 0.18
CA GLU A 436 28.27 18.30 -0.94
C GLU A 436 27.84 17.73 -2.28
N ARG A 437 27.61 16.40 -2.34
CA ARG A 437 27.26 15.69 -3.57
C ARG A 437 25.82 15.93 -4.01
N PHE A 438 24.86 15.86 -3.09
CA PHE A 438 23.42 15.95 -3.39
C PHE A 438 22.80 17.32 -3.07
N LYS A 439 23.60 18.29 -2.62
CA LYS A 439 23.15 19.65 -2.27
C LYS A 439 22.06 19.67 -1.20
N LEU A 440 22.16 18.76 -0.23
CA LEU A 440 21.23 18.67 0.89
C LEU A 440 21.70 19.54 2.08
N PRO A 441 20.79 20.14 2.85
CA PRO A 441 21.13 20.79 4.12
C PRO A 441 21.55 19.76 5.16
N MET A 442 22.49 20.14 6.04
CA MET A 442 22.91 19.34 7.19
C MET A 442 22.43 19.93 8.52
N ILE A 443 22.09 19.05 9.46
CA ILE A 443 21.93 19.33 10.90
C ILE A 443 22.92 18.43 11.66
N GLU A 444 23.88 19.04 12.37
CA GLU A 444 24.76 18.31 13.28
C GLU A 444 24.04 18.12 14.61
N GLY A 445 23.66 16.89 14.94
CA GLY A 445 22.86 16.60 16.14
C GLY A 445 23.56 16.96 17.44
N ASP A 446 24.89 16.89 17.48
CA ASP A 446 25.67 17.23 18.67
C ASP A 446 25.55 18.74 19.03
N ASP A 447 25.29 19.61 18.04
CA ASP A 447 25.11 21.05 18.25
C ASP A 447 23.77 21.37 18.94
N ILE A 448 22.80 20.46 18.83
CA ILE A 448 21.44 20.61 19.37
C ILE A 448 21.36 20.24 20.85
N HIS A 449 22.44 19.72 21.45
CA HIS A 449 22.46 19.43 22.88
C HIS A 449 22.29 20.69 23.74
N SER A 450 21.64 20.52 24.90
CA SER A 450 21.56 21.60 25.89
C SER A 450 22.97 21.96 26.42
N PRO A 451 23.18 23.19 26.90
CA PRO A 451 24.43 23.56 27.58
C PRO A 451 24.78 22.61 28.74
N ALA A 452 23.78 22.10 29.47
CA ALA A 452 23.98 21.15 30.55
C ALA A 452 24.48 19.79 30.04
N SER A 453 23.87 19.26 28.97
CA SER A 453 24.30 18.00 28.34
C SER A 453 25.71 18.10 27.78
N ARG A 454 26.05 19.23 27.13
CA ARG A 454 27.42 19.49 26.66
C ARG A 454 28.42 19.48 27.82
N ARG A 455 28.11 20.13 28.95
CA ARG A 455 28.96 20.11 30.15
C ARG A 455 29.13 18.71 30.75
N LYS A 456 28.07 17.88 30.79
CA LYS A 456 28.18 16.48 31.22
C LYS A 456 29.18 15.72 30.36
N MET A 457 29.04 15.82 29.03
CA MET A 457 29.94 15.16 28.09
C MET A 457 31.39 15.70 28.17
N ALA A 458 31.60 17.00 28.43
CA ALA A 458 32.94 17.59 28.72
C ALA A 458 33.66 16.84 29.83
N ASN A 459 32.90 16.60 30.89
CA ASN A 459 33.38 16.02 32.13
C ASN A 459 33.34 14.48 32.07
N ARG A 460 33.16 13.89 30.88
CA ARG A 460 33.10 12.44 30.65
C ARG A 460 31.97 11.76 31.42
N ILE A 461 30.90 12.49 31.71
CA ILE A 461 29.69 11.97 32.33
C ILE A 461 28.73 11.57 31.21
N PRO A 462 28.39 10.27 31.07
CA PRO A 462 27.43 9.82 30.06
C PRO A 462 26.07 10.48 30.26
N LEU A 463 25.39 10.78 29.15
CA LEU A 463 24.01 11.23 29.21
C LEU A 463 23.08 10.10 29.65
N THR A 464 22.01 10.45 30.36
CA THR A 464 20.90 9.56 30.73
C THR A 464 19.79 9.59 29.67
N ASP A 465 18.75 8.75 29.82
CA ASP A 465 17.58 8.81 28.94
C ASP A 465 16.84 10.15 29.05
N ASP A 466 16.71 10.70 30.27
CA ASP A 466 16.08 12.01 30.49
C ASP A 466 16.81 13.14 29.76
N ASP A 467 18.15 13.08 29.72
CA ASP A 467 18.96 14.02 28.94
C ASP A 467 18.70 13.90 27.42
N ARG A 468 18.43 12.68 26.94
CA ARG A 468 18.26 12.39 25.51
C ARG A 468 16.86 12.71 25.01
N TRP A 469 15.81 12.55 25.81
CA TRP A 469 14.44 12.87 25.39
C TRP A 469 14.27 14.33 24.99
N GLY A 470 14.80 15.26 25.80
CA GLY A 470 14.78 16.69 25.47
C GLY A 470 15.61 17.02 24.22
N TRP A 471 16.76 16.36 24.04
CA TRP A 471 17.60 16.54 22.87
C TRP A 471 16.93 16.04 21.58
N LEU A 472 16.32 14.85 21.58
CA LEU A 472 15.57 14.32 20.43
C LEU A 472 14.39 15.23 20.05
N ALA A 473 13.70 15.81 21.05
CA ALA A 473 12.63 16.76 20.80
C ALA A 473 13.13 18.04 20.10
N HIS A 474 14.24 18.62 20.56
CA HIS A 474 14.85 19.78 19.89
C HIS A 474 15.36 19.43 18.49
N LEU A 475 15.92 18.23 18.30
CA LEU A 475 16.39 17.77 16.99
C LEU A 475 15.23 17.68 16.00
N ARG A 476 14.07 17.17 16.42
CA ARG A 476 12.86 17.18 15.56
C ARG A 476 12.42 18.58 15.19
N GLY A 477 12.41 19.52 16.15
CA GLY A 477 12.08 20.92 15.87
C GLY A 477 13.04 21.57 14.87
N ALA A 478 14.34 21.27 14.97
CA ALA A 478 15.34 21.74 14.03
C ALA A 478 15.15 21.16 12.62
N VAL A 479 14.80 19.87 12.53
CA VAL A 479 14.45 19.20 11.27
C VAL A 479 13.23 19.85 10.63
N MET A 480 12.16 20.06 11.39
CA MET A 480 10.94 20.72 10.89
C MET A 480 11.23 22.11 10.36
N ASN A 481 11.95 22.93 11.13
CA ASN A 481 12.33 24.26 10.69
C ASN A 481 13.19 24.22 9.41
N ARG A 482 14.11 23.27 9.30
CA ARG A 482 14.96 23.16 8.10
C ARG A 482 14.16 22.74 6.87
N LEU A 483 13.27 21.74 6.99
CA LEU A 483 12.43 21.27 5.90
C LEU A 483 11.50 22.37 5.37
N GLN A 484 10.91 23.18 6.27
CA GLN A 484 10.06 24.31 5.90
C GLN A 484 10.80 25.44 5.17
N ASN A 485 12.12 25.55 5.34
CA ASN A 485 12.93 26.64 4.80
C ASN A 485 13.85 26.18 3.66
N THR A 486 13.65 24.98 3.11
CA THR A 486 14.46 24.45 2.02
C THR A 486 13.60 23.87 0.91
N GLU A 487 14.05 24.05 -0.33
CA GLU A 487 13.48 23.39 -1.50
C GLU A 487 14.17 22.06 -1.82
N ALA A 488 15.21 21.69 -1.07
CA ALA A 488 15.99 20.47 -1.30
C ALA A 488 15.14 19.20 -1.08
N PRO A 489 15.35 18.12 -1.87
CA PRO A 489 14.57 16.89 -1.78
C PRO A 489 14.77 16.11 -0.47
N GLY A 490 15.68 16.57 0.40
CA GLY A 490 15.87 15.98 1.71
C GLY A 490 16.79 16.81 2.60
N ILE A 491 17.08 16.28 3.78
CA ILE A 491 18.04 16.83 4.74
C ILE A 491 18.86 15.69 5.36
N VAL A 492 20.08 16.00 5.79
CA VAL A 492 20.96 15.07 6.49
C VAL A 492 21.06 15.48 7.95
N VAL A 493 20.89 14.52 8.86
CA VAL A 493 20.93 14.73 10.30
C VAL A 493 21.88 13.72 10.92
N THR A 494 22.91 14.16 11.64
CA THR A 494 23.71 13.24 12.45
C THR A 494 23.00 13.00 13.78
N CYS A 495 22.89 11.75 14.21
CA CYS A 495 22.26 11.43 15.48
C CYS A 495 22.81 10.13 16.07
N SER A 496 23.14 10.12 17.36
CA SER A 496 23.47 8.90 18.11
C SER A 496 22.20 8.09 18.50
N ALA A 497 21.31 7.85 17.53
CA ALA A 497 20.09 7.06 17.68
C ALA A 497 20.38 5.54 17.80
N LEU A 498 21.13 5.17 18.85
CA LEU A 498 21.71 3.84 19.07
C LEU A 498 20.71 2.80 19.58
N ARG A 499 19.55 3.23 20.07
CA ARG A 499 18.48 2.38 20.58
C ARG A 499 17.24 2.46 19.71
N THR A 500 16.49 1.37 19.62
CA THR A 500 15.23 1.29 18.87
C THR A 500 14.25 2.37 19.35
N VAL A 501 14.16 2.58 20.67
CA VAL A 501 13.29 3.63 21.25
C VAL A 501 13.66 5.05 20.82
N TYR A 502 14.93 5.33 20.48
CA TYR A 502 15.33 6.64 19.96
C TYR A 502 15.01 6.78 18.47
N ARG A 503 15.17 5.69 17.70
CA ARG A 503 14.78 5.66 16.28
C ARG A 503 13.27 5.84 16.13
N ASP A 504 12.48 5.18 16.97
CA ASP A 504 11.02 5.38 17.06
C ASP A 504 10.65 6.85 17.31
N GLN A 505 11.39 7.53 18.20
CA GLN A 505 11.15 8.95 18.44
C GLN A 505 11.39 9.82 17.20
N LEU A 506 12.37 9.47 16.37
CA LEU A 506 12.67 10.21 15.13
C LEU A 506 11.71 9.85 14.00
N ARG A 507 11.21 8.61 13.93
CA ARG A 507 10.17 8.19 12.98
C ARG A 507 8.90 9.03 13.09
N HIS A 508 8.59 9.56 14.28
CA HIS A 508 7.48 10.50 14.46
C HIS A 508 7.56 11.73 13.55
N LEU A 509 8.74 12.12 13.04
CA LEU A 509 8.87 13.22 12.08
C LEU A 509 7.95 13.05 10.88
N SER A 510 7.79 11.83 10.36
CA SER A 510 6.90 11.53 9.22
C SER A 510 5.42 11.86 9.47
N ARG A 511 5.01 12.04 10.72
CA ARG A 511 3.64 12.40 11.12
C ARG A 511 3.45 13.89 11.38
N LEU A 512 4.51 14.70 11.31
CA LEU A 512 4.47 16.13 11.63
C LEU A 512 4.22 17.02 10.41
N PHE A 513 4.02 16.43 9.23
CA PHE A 513 3.86 17.13 7.96
C PHE A 513 2.64 16.59 7.22
N ASP A 514 2.02 17.45 6.42
CA ASP A 514 0.89 17.12 5.55
C ASP A 514 1.35 16.46 4.23
N GLU A 515 2.63 16.64 3.88
CA GLU A 515 3.30 16.01 2.75
C GLU A 515 4.10 14.76 3.17
N PRO A 516 4.31 13.78 2.27
CA PRO A 516 5.11 12.59 2.58
C PRO A 516 6.55 12.95 2.97
N VAL A 517 6.85 12.85 4.26
CA VAL A 517 8.21 12.96 4.80
C VAL A 517 8.71 11.59 5.23
N GLN A 518 9.76 11.15 4.56
CA GLN A 518 10.43 9.90 4.85
C GLN A 518 11.54 10.09 5.87
N VAL A 519 11.72 9.12 6.77
CA VAL A 519 12.84 9.07 7.71
C VAL A 519 13.63 7.80 7.43
N VAL A 520 14.92 7.93 7.14
CA VAL A 520 15.82 6.82 6.79
C VAL A 520 16.97 6.81 7.75
N PHE A 521 17.31 5.64 8.30
CA PHE A 521 18.49 5.51 9.14
C PHE A 521 19.61 4.86 8.33
N LEU A 522 20.69 5.60 8.10
CA LEU A 522 21.94 5.02 7.61
C LEU A 522 22.79 4.68 8.84
N MET A 523 22.69 3.44 9.31
CA MET A 523 23.35 2.96 10.51
C MET A 523 24.80 2.56 10.19
N LEU A 524 25.73 3.47 10.47
CA LEU A 524 27.17 3.24 10.34
C LEU A 524 27.65 2.34 11.48
N SER A 525 27.68 1.03 11.22
CA SER A 525 27.97 0.01 12.23
C SER A 525 29.48 -0.26 12.33
N ILE A 526 30.00 -0.09 13.55
CA ILE A 526 31.33 -0.57 13.98
C ILE A 526 31.16 -1.13 15.39
N ARG A 527 31.48 -2.41 15.56
CA ARG A 527 31.39 -3.10 16.85
C ARG A 527 32.74 -3.15 17.59
N ASP A 528 33.84 -2.93 16.89
CA ASP A 528 35.17 -2.85 17.50
C ASP A 528 35.36 -1.49 18.20
N GLY A 529 35.26 -1.50 19.53
CA GLY A 529 35.45 -0.33 20.37
C GLY A 529 36.87 0.25 20.30
N LYS A 530 37.89 -0.57 20.04
CA LYS A 530 39.26 -0.08 19.87
C LYS A 530 39.40 0.68 18.56
N GLN A 531 38.86 0.14 17.47
CA GLN A 531 38.84 0.83 16.19
C GLN A 531 38.14 2.21 16.28
N LEU A 532 37.02 2.29 17.01
CA LEU A 532 36.33 3.57 17.24
C LEU A 532 37.16 4.55 18.07
N GLN A 533 37.83 4.07 19.13
CA GLN A 533 38.71 4.89 19.97
C GLN A 533 39.91 5.42 19.17
N ASP A 534 40.60 4.56 18.43
CA ASP A 534 41.75 4.91 17.59
C ASP A 534 41.37 6.00 16.56
N ARG A 535 40.19 5.87 15.95
CA ARG A 535 39.65 6.88 15.00
C ARG A 535 39.40 8.23 15.69
N LEU A 536 38.85 8.23 16.91
CA LEU A 536 38.59 9.45 17.67
C LEU A 536 39.87 10.12 18.15
N GLU A 537 40.87 9.36 18.59
CA GLU A 537 42.15 9.87 19.06
C GLU A 537 42.94 10.53 17.94
N LYS A 538 42.98 9.88 16.77
CA LYS A 538 43.57 10.47 15.57
C LYS A 538 42.90 11.80 15.21
N ARG A 539 41.56 11.84 15.22
CA ARG A 539 40.79 13.06 14.93
C ARG A 539 40.97 14.15 15.98
N SER A 540 41.05 13.81 17.26
CA SER A 540 41.31 14.77 18.33
C SER A 540 42.68 15.42 18.18
N THR A 541 43.67 14.65 17.72
CA THR A 541 45.04 15.11 17.48
C THR A 541 45.11 16.03 16.25
N ASP A 542 44.39 15.69 15.20
CA ASP A 542 44.45 16.38 13.89
C ASP A 542 43.49 17.59 13.79
N GLU A 543 42.32 17.56 14.45
CA GLU A 543 41.23 18.53 14.25
C GLU A 543 40.74 19.25 15.53
N GLY A 544 41.30 18.92 16.72
CA GLY A 544 40.93 19.58 17.98
C GLY A 544 39.49 19.31 18.45
N HIS A 545 38.87 18.21 18.01
CA HIS A 545 37.47 17.90 18.30
C HIS A 545 37.25 17.52 19.79
N TYR A 546 36.21 18.07 20.40
CA TYR A 546 35.88 17.96 21.83
C TYR A 546 35.55 16.54 22.35
N MET A 547 35.24 15.58 21.47
CA MET A 547 34.64 14.31 21.88
C MET A 547 35.70 13.25 22.26
N SER A 548 35.72 12.87 23.55
CA SER A 548 36.72 11.92 24.08
C SER A 548 36.47 10.48 23.65
N SER A 549 37.54 9.76 23.28
CA SER A 549 37.55 8.31 23.01
C SER A 549 36.98 7.48 24.16
N THR A 550 37.04 8.00 25.40
CA THR A 550 36.53 7.33 26.62
C THR A 550 35.01 7.12 26.67
N MET A 551 34.21 7.77 25.81
CA MET A 551 32.75 7.58 25.78
C MET A 551 32.29 6.39 24.92
N VAL A 552 33.18 5.83 24.08
CA VAL A 552 32.85 4.72 23.16
C VAL A 552 32.27 3.50 23.89
N PRO A 553 32.83 3.02 25.02
CA PRO A 553 32.29 1.86 25.72
C PRO A 553 30.82 2.05 26.14
N SER A 554 30.46 3.22 26.67
CA SER A 554 29.09 3.51 27.09
C SER A 554 28.09 3.54 25.93
N GLN A 555 28.53 3.94 24.74
CA GLN A 555 27.70 3.94 23.54
C GLN A 555 27.52 2.53 22.98
N LEU A 556 28.57 1.72 22.96
CA LEU A 556 28.48 0.33 22.54
C LEU A 556 27.59 -0.50 23.47
N GLN A 557 27.58 -0.20 24.77
CA GLN A 557 26.68 -0.86 25.73
C GLN A 557 25.20 -0.62 25.44
N VAL A 558 24.84 0.55 24.91
CA VAL A 558 23.44 0.89 24.57
C VAL A 558 23.14 0.71 23.07
N PHE A 559 24.07 0.17 22.29
CA PHE A 559 23.89 0.01 20.85
C PHE A 559 23.11 -1.27 20.54
N GLU A 560 21.80 -1.10 20.37
CA GLU A 560 20.87 -2.12 19.92
C GLU A 560 20.98 -2.30 18.40
N ASP A 561 21.25 -3.53 17.95
CA ASP A 561 21.15 -3.88 16.53
C ASP A 561 19.74 -3.59 16.01
N PRO A 562 19.60 -3.13 14.75
CA PRO A 562 18.29 -2.98 14.14
C PRO A 562 17.56 -4.32 14.11
N ASP A 563 16.30 -4.29 14.49
CA ASP A 563 15.43 -5.45 14.37
C ASP A 563 15.18 -5.75 12.88
N PRO A 564 15.05 -7.03 12.43
CA PRO A 564 14.71 -7.37 11.05
C PRO A 564 13.43 -6.69 10.53
N LEU A 565 12.55 -6.23 11.42
CA LEU A 565 11.33 -5.49 11.12
C LEU A 565 11.56 -3.99 10.92
N GLU A 566 12.72 -3.44 11.29
CA GLU A 566 13.09 -2.03 11.04
C GLU A 566 13.55 -1.83 9.59
N THR A 567 12.59 -1.84 8.67
CA THR A 567 12.82 -1.80 7.20
C THR A 567 13.41 -0.49 6.69
N ASP A 568 13.32 0.57 7.49
CA ASP A 568 13.84 1.91 7.25
C ASP A 568 15.28 2.11 7.76
N VAL A 569 15.90 1.06 8.33
CA VAL A 569 17.28 1.07 8.83
C VAL A 569 18.20 0.31 7.88
N ILE A 570 19.05 1.05 7.17
CA ILE A 570 20.07 0.50 6.28
C ILE A 570 21.39 0.42 7.04
N VAL A 571 21.84 -0.79 7.32
CA VAL A 571 23.10 -1.04 8.03
C VAL A 571 24.27 -0.96 7.04
N VAL A 572 25.17 -0.01 7.27
CA VAL A 572 26.40 0.15 6.50
C VAL A 572 27.58 -0.31 7.37
N ASN A 573 28.34 -1.28 6.89
CA ASN A 573 29.56 -1.72 7.57
C ASN A 573 30.64 -0.63 7.50
N ALA A 574 30.74 0.17 8.55
CA ALA A 574 31.66 1.30 8.64
C ALA A 574 33.06 0.91 9.14
N ALA A 575 33.30 -0.38 9.41
CA ALA A 575 34.64 -0.89 9.75
C ALA A 575 35.58 -0.93 8.54
N ARG A 576 35.03 -0.84 7.31
CA ARG A 576 35.76 -0.78 6.03
C ARG A 576 36.50 0.57 5.86
N PRO A 577 37.43 0.67 4.88
CA PRO A 577 38.07 1.94 4.52
C PRO A 577 37.06 3.04 4.17
N LYS A 578 37.42 4.29 4.47
CA LYS A 578 36.53 5.46 4.35
C LYS A 578 35.90 5.56 2.97
N GLU A 579 36.70 5.38 1.92
CA GLU A 579 36.29 5.55 0.52
C GLU A 579 35.18 4.56 0.15
N VAL A 580 35.29 3.31 0.60
CA VAL A 580 34.29 2.26 0.37
C VAL A 580 33.01 2.53 1.15
N VAL A 581 33.12 3.05 2.36
CA VAL A 581 31.94 3.42 3.17
C VAL A 581 31.19 4.58 2.51
N LEU A 582 31.91 5.59 2.02
CA LEU A 582 31.32 6.72 1.32
C LEU A 582 30.64 6.27 0.02
N GLU A 583 31.31 5.47 -0.80
CA GLU A 583 30.74 4.93 -2.04
C GLU A 583 29.41 4.19 -1.80
N ASN A 584 29.40 3.22 -0.88
CA ASN A 584 28.17 2.48 -0.52
C ASN A 584 27.04 3.40 -0.04
N VAL A 585 27.38 4.42 0.77
CA VAL A 585 26.38 5.38 1.25
C VAL A 585 25.86 6.24 0.11
N MET A 586 26.72 6.68 -0.81
CA MET A 586 26.28 7.48 -1.96
C MET A 586 25.39 6.69 -2.90
N ASP A 587 25.67 5.39 -3.10
CA ASP A 587 24.82 4.52 -3.91
C ASP A 587 23.43 4.40 -3.30
N VAL A 588 23.36 4.15 -1.99
CA VAL A 588 22.09 4.10 -1.25
C VAL A 588 21.34 5.44 -1.30
N VAL A 589 22.01 6.56 -1.04
CA VAL A 589 21.36 7.88 -1.08
C VAL A 589 20.93 8.23 -2.50
N ASN A 590 21.74 7.90 -3.51
CA ASN A 590 21.38 8.12 -4.90
C ASN A 590 20.16 7.27 -5.27
N GLU A 591 20.12 5.99 -4.91
CA GLU A 591 18.95 5.14 -5.13
C GLU A 591 17.70 5.78 -4.51
N ILE A 592 17.77 6.18 -3.24
CA ILE A 592 16.63 6.79 -2.53
C ILE A 592 16.18 8.11 -3.19
N LEU A 593 17.10 8.97 -3.63
CA LEU A 593 16.77 10.27 -4.23
C LEU A 593 16.45 10.22 -5.72
N SER A 594 16.90 9.19 -6.45
CA SER A 594 16.76 9.08 -7.91
C SER A 594 15.52 8.34 -8.36
N LEU A 595 14.75 7.75 -7.44
CA LEU A 595 13.54 7.03 -7.76
C LEU A 595 12.43 8.01 -8.15
N PRO A 596 12.00 8.05 -9.43
CA PRO A 596 10.78 8.75 -9.78
C PRO A 596 9.60 8.03 -9.12
N SER A 597 8.57 8.78 -8.73
CA SER A 597 7.24 8.27 -8.44
C SER A 597 6.87 7.32 -9.59
N GLN A 598 6.80 6.02 -9.33
CA GLN A 598 6.30 5.11 -10.36
C GLN A 598 4.86 5.52 -10.62
N SER A 599 4.64 6.06 -11.81
CA SER A 599 3.32 6.16 -12.40
C SER A 599 2.79 4.74 -12.42
N VAL A 600 1.73 4.53 -11.64
CA VAL A 600 0.86 3.37 -11.82
C VAL A 600 0.43 3.42 -13.29
N MET A 601 0.91 2.46 -14.08
CA MET A 601 0.31 2.12 -15.37
C MET A 601 -0.79 1.13 -15.10
#